data_AF-A0A1G1PPH2-F1
#
_entry.id   AF-A0A1G1PPH2-F1
#
_cell.length_a   1.000
_cell.length_b   1.000
_cell.length_c   1.000
_cell.angle_alpha   90.00
_cell.angle_beta   90.00
_cell.angle_gamma   90.00
#
_symmetry.space_group_name_H-M   'P 1'
#
loop_
_entity.id
_entity.type
_entity.pdbx_description
1 polymer ?
#
loop_
_entity_poly.entity_id
_entity_poly.type
_entity_poly.pdbx_seq_one_letter_code
_entity_poly.pdbx_strand_id
1 'polypeptide(L)'
;MNLKFLILICNFTFCTLNFAFTCFAQDNDQLVSLSKRIIEADSSAGLYAPFEELKEFYFRDNRYNDFVNFLKSLGAKKKALAPFTQYYIALSRYTQLRYLEEKQGWDEYFAQGNAYRGELTAQAIAAVELTTSADALNLYARLLLWQLHHDQQDNFADESLLALMRAAEEYAKVNPDAAPIKAVADKLSSCAARENSSRLYKLYSEKLVSSGIKGELLNAIAADFFREGNLELAENLYDGYLARIAGDKDKAIPVLIDLARSFSYYIDEGPKDPFYAEKLFKKIEALGGKQVFDQELIYLRAFNLEKSKEYKQARELYGELARAYPDSAHYPEAIFKSGLISVYILGDIKEARAYFARLAGSEKEITPQAVAALYQLGLFSQWENDRAQARKYFNLLLEKAKEGYPETIALTRQRLQEIEGGVPLEYNLRVFLDLALAPGGAPAKEHKIDISASPFRAVKGARLEIGSNVYSAQTGCMQVELEYLWSGDLGSATPSPGQSSFYTSYNENGTKVIGLVVVSPAGFLDRNIGIIDIR
;
A
#
# COMPACT_ATOMS: atom_id res chain seq x y z
N MET A 1 4.11 -4.12 -69.37
CA MET A 1 4.47 -4.56 -68.01
C MET A 1 5.99 -4.63 -67.93
N ASN A 2 6.62 -3.84 -67.05
CA ASN A 2 8.03 -3.47 -67.14
C ASN A 2 8.91 -4.58 -66.52
N LEU A 3 9.92 -5.08 -67.26
CA LEU A 3 10.77 -6.21 -66.86
C LEU A 3 11.49 -5.99 -65.51
N LYS A 4 11.72 -4.73 -65.14
CA LYS A 4 12.29 -4.33 -63.83
C LYS A 4 11.36 -4.59 -62.64
N PHE A 5 10.04 -4.64 -62.83
CA PHE A 5 9.07 -4.90 -61.77
C PHE A 5 8.97 -6.40 -61.43
N LEU A 6 9.18 -7.28 -62.43
CA LEU A 6 9.17 -8.73 -62.24
C LEU A 6 10.40 -9.22 -61.44
N ILE A 7 11.57 -8.60 -61.68
CA ILE A 7 12.83 -8.95 -60.98
C ILE A 7 12.80 -8.50 -59.50
N LEU A 8 12.08 -7.43 -59.17
CA LEU A 8 11.92 -6.97 -57.79
C LEU A 8 11.02 -7.92 -56.97
N ILE A 9 9.94 -8.44 -57.58
CA ILE A 9 9.02 -9.37 -56.93
C ILE A 9 9.69 -10.74 -56.70
N CYS A 10 10.45 -11.25 -57.66
CA CYS A 10 11.18 -12.52 -57.50
C CYS A 10 12.28 -12.45 -56.43
N ASN A 11 12.99 -11.33 -56.28
CA ASN A 11 14.00 -11.18 -55.21
C ASN A 11 13.34 -11.04 -53.82
N PHE A 12 12.17 -10.42 -53.72
CA PHE A 12 11.44 -10.34 -52.45
C PHE A 12 10.91 -11.72 -52.00
N THR A 13 10.44 -12.55 -52.95
CA THR A 13 10.02 -13.93 -52.64
C THR A 13 11.21 -14.84 -52.26
N PHE A 14 12.37 -14.68 -52.91
CA PHE A 14 13.57 -15.46 -52.57
C PHE A 14 14.21 -15.06 -51.23
N CYS A 15 14.09 -13.80 -50.81
CA CYS A 15 14.53 -13.36 -49.48
C CYS A 15 13.59 -13.85 -48.37
N THR A 16 12.27 -13.87 -48.58
CA THR A 16 11.32 -14.41 -47.59
C THR A 16 11.41 -15.93 -47.45
N LEU A 17 11.67 -16.64 -48.55
CA LEU A 17 11.87 -18.10 -48.52
C LEU A 17 13.16 -18.48 -47.77
N ASN A 18 14.27 -17.79 -48.01
CA ASN A 18 15.51 -18.08 -47.28
C ASN A 18 15.42 -17.75 -45.78
N PHE A 19 14.72 -16.68 -45.39
CA PHE A 19 14.50 -16.35 -43.96
C PHE A 19 13.62 -17.39 -43.25
N ALA A 20 12.56 -17.86 -43.91
CA ALA A 20 11.70 -18.91 -43.37
C ALA A 20 12.45 -20.24 -43.21
N PHE A 21 13.27 -20.65 -44.19
CA PHE A 21 14.06 -21.88 -44.10
C PHE A 21 15.14 -21.83 -43.00
N THR A 22 15.77 -20.68 -42.77
CA THR A 22 16.72 -20.53 -41.65
C THR A 22 16.05 -20.58 -40.28
N CYS A 23 14.84 -20.00 -40.12
CA CYS A 23 14.09 -20.10 -38.86
C CYS A 23 13.64 -21.54 -38.58
N PHE A 24 13.11 -22.25 -39.59
CA PHE A 24 12.66 -23.65 -39.42
C PHE A 24 13.81 -24.64 -39.14
N ALA A 25 14.99 -24.43 -39.72
CA ALA A 25 16.16 -25.26 -39.43
C ALA A 25 16.70 -25.02 -38.02
N GLN A 26 16.78 -23.76 -37.59
CA GLN A 26 17.26 -23.37 -36.26
C GLN A 26 16.32 -23.85 -35.13
N ASP A 27 15.00 -23.82 -35.36
CA ASP A 27 13.99 -24.31 -34.42
C ASP A 27 14.10 -25.83 -34.18
N ASN A 28 14.48 -26.59 -35.20
CA ASN A 28 14.64 -28.04 -35.11
C ASN A 28 15.92 -28.42 -34.34
N ASP A 29 17.02 -27.70 -34.56
CA ASP A 29 18.27 -27.90 -33.82
C ASP A 29 18.11 -27.56 -32.32
N GLN A 30 17.35 -26.52 -31.99
CA GLN A 30 17.03 -26.17 -30.61
C GLN A 30 16.20 -27.27 -29.92
N LEU A 31 15.15 -27.78 -30.57
CA LEU A 31 14.32 -28.87 -30.04
C LEU A 31 15.13 -30.16 -29.81
N VAL A 32 16.03 -30.50 -30.74
CA VAL A 32 16.91 -31.67 -30.61
C VAL A 32 17.87 -31.48 -29.43
N SER A 33 18.46 -30.29 -29.29
CA SER A 33 19.34 -29.94 -28.17
C SER A 33 18.63 -30.03 -26.82
N LEU A 34 17.43 -29.45 -26.70
CA LEU A 34 16.64 -29.49 -25.48
C LEU A 34 16.19 -30.92 -25.13
N SER A 35 15.73 -31.68 -26.11
CA SER A 35 15.36 -33.09 -25.93
C SER A 35 16.53 -33.91 -25.42
N LYS A 36 17.73 -33.68 -25.98
CA LYS A 36 18.96 -34.34 -25.55
C LYS A 36 19.30 -33.99 -24.10
N ARG A 37 19.29 -32.70 -23.73
CA ARG A 37 19.51 -32.24 -22.34
C ARG A 37 18.56 -32.91 -21.34
N ILE A 38 17.29 -33.09 -21.70
CA ILE A 38 16.30 -33.76 -20.84
C ILE A 38 16.56 -35.25 -20.71
N ILE A 39 16.88 -35.92 -21.82
CA ILE A 39 17.15 -37.37 -21.82
C ILE A 39 18.44 -37.67 -21.03
N GLU A 40 19.45 -36.83 -21.15
CA GLU A 40 20.76 -36.95 -20.50
C GLU A 40 20.80 -36.39 -19.07
N ALA A 41 19.72 -35.78 -18.58
CA ALA A 41 19.69 -35.27 -17.20
C ALA A 41 19.71 -36.42 -16.18
N ASP A 42 20.63 -36.31 -15.23
CA ASP A 42 20.87 -37.28 -14.16
C ASP A 42 20.12 -36.97 -12.85
N SER A 43 19.46 -35.81 -12.77
CA SER A 43 18.69 -35.41 -11.58
C SER A 43 17.45 -34.59 -11.95
N SER A 44 16.45 -34.61 -11.07
CA SER A 44 15.23 -33.81 -11.21
C SER A 44 15.50 -32.31 -11.25
N ALA A 45 16.51 -31.83 -10.51
CA ALA A 45 16.92 -30.42 -10.53
C ALA A 45 17.40 -29.97 -11.92
N GLY A 46 18.12 -30.84 -12.64
CA GLY A 46 18.60 -30.58 -14.00
C GLY A 46 17.50 -30.55 -15.07
N LEU A 47 16.26 -30.96 -14.73
CA LEU A 47 15.14 -31.02 -15.66
C LEU A 47 14.36 -29.70 -15.74
N TYR A 48 14.35 -28.86 -14.71
CA TYR A 48 13.51 -27.65 -14.69
C TYR A 48 13.85 -26.68 -15.84
N ALA A 49 15.11 -26.27 -15.98
CA ALA A 49 15.49 -25.29 -17.00
C ALA A 49 15.19 -25.77 -18.44
N PRO A 50 15.56 -27.00 -18.86
CA PRO A 50 15.20 -27.50 -20.18
C PRO A 50 13.68 -27.58 -20.45
N PHE A 51 12.88 -27.96 -19.45
CA PHE A 51 11.42 -28.02 -19.61
C PHE A 51 10.79 -26.63 -19.67
N GLU A 52 11.28 -25.65 -18.90
CA GLU A 52 10.87 -24.25 -19.03
C GLU A 52 11.23 -23.68 -20.41
N GLU A 53 12.45 -23.94 -20.91
CA GLU A 53 12.86 -23.53 -22.25
C GLU A 53 11.98 -24.14 -23.35
N LEU A 54 11.57 -25.42 -23.21
CA LEU A 54 10.61 -26.04 -24.11
C LEU A 54 9.22 -25.39 -24.01
N LYS A 55 8.74 -25.14 -22.79
CA LYS A 55 7.46 -24.48 -22.56
C LYS A 55 7.43 -23.12 -23.26
N GLU A 56 8.44 -22.27 -23.05
CA GLU A 56 8.55 -20.96 -23.71
C GLU A 56 8.59 -21.08 -25.24
N PHE A 57 9.33 -22.06 -25.77
CA PHE A 57 9.41 -22.31 -27.21
C PHE A 57 8.03 -22.57 -27.84
N TYR A 58 7.20 -23.42 -27.23
CA TYR A 58 5.87 -23.72 -27.76
C TYR A 58 4.82 -22.65 -27.42
N PHE A 59 4.91 -22.03 -26.23
CA PHE A 59 3.92 -21.07 -25.77
C PHE A 59 3.98 -19.76 -26.53
N ARG A 60 5.17 -19.34 -26.97
CA ARG A 60 5.35 -18.12 -27.79
C ARG A 60 4.43 -18.08 -29.00
N ASP A 61 4.21 -19.23 -29.63
CA ASP A 61 3.39 -19.37 -30.84
C ASP A 61 2.02 -20.02 -30.56
N ASN A 62 1.61 -20.12 -29.29
CA ASN A 62 0.36 -20.75 -28.83
C ASN A 62 0.20 -22.21 -29.28
N ARG A 63 1.31 -22.93 -29.46
CA ARG A 63 1.35 -24.31 -29.98
C ARG A 63 1.12 -25.36 -28.88
N TYR A 64 0.06 -25.20 -28.10
CA TYR A 64 -0.22 -26.03 -26.92
C TYR A 64 -0.42 -27.51 -27.26
N ASN A 65 -1.17 -27.83 -28.33
CA ASN A 65 -1.41 -29.21 -28.76
C ASN A 65 -0.11 -29.92 -29.20
N ASP A 66 0.75 -29.23 -29.95
CA ASP A 66 2.04 -29.76 -30.37
C ASP A 66 2.92 -30.07 -29.16
N PHE A 67 2.93 -29.18 -28.17
CA PHE A 67 3.70 -29.40 -26.95
C PHE A 67 3.19 -30.60 -26.16
N VAL A 68 1.87 -30.73 -25.97
CA VAL A 68 1.27 -31.89 -25.30
C VAL A 68 1.63 -33.20 -26.01
N ASN A 69 1.57 -33.23 -27.34
CA ASN A 69 1.94 -34.41 -28.12
C ASN A 69 3.43 -34.73 -27.98
N PHE A 70 4.29 -33.71 -28.02
CA PHE A 70 5.72 -33.86 -27.77
C PHE A 70 5.99 -34.45 -26.38
N LEU A 71 5.37 -33.90 -25.33
CA LEU A 71 5.52 -34.35 -23.94
C LEU A 71 5.05 -35.80 -23.75
N LYS A 72 3.93 -36.19 -24.37
CA LYS A 72 3.46 -37.59 -24.36
C LYS A 72 4.49 -38.54 -24.99
N SER A 73 5.08 -38.14 -26.13
CA SER A 73 6.11 -38.92 -26.80
C SER A 73 7.38 -39.05 -25.93
N LEU A 74 7.73 -37.98 -25.22
CA LEU A 74 8.90 -37.92 -24.35
C LEU A 74 8.72 -38.80 -23.11
N GLY A 75 7.55 -38.75 -22.47
CA GLY A 75 7.19 -39.60 -21.32
C GLY A 75 7.16 -41.08 -21.67
N ALA A 76 6.73 -41.43 -22.89
CA ALA A 76 6.77 -42.80 -23.40
C ALA A 76 8.20 -43.33 -23.59
N LYS A 77 9.17 -42.45 -23.92
CA LYS A 77 10.58 -42.83 -24.13
C LYS A 77 11.33 -43.10 -22.82
N LYS A 78 11.06 -42.32 -21.76
CA LYS A 78 11.77 -42.45 -20.46
C LYS A 78 10.78 -42.26 -19.31
N LYS A 79 10.37 -43.37 -18.68
CA LYS A 79 9.41 -43.37 -17.55
C LYS A 79 9.80 -42.46 -16.40
N ALA A 80 11.10 -42.26 -16.14
CA ALA A 80 11.59 -41.35 -15.11
C ALA A 80 11.20 -39.87 -15.35
N LEU A 81 10.85 -39.49 -16.58
CA LEU A 81 10.37 -38.14 -16.92
C LEU A 81 8.87 -37.97 -16.65
N ALA A 82 8.15 -39.03 -16.27
CA ALA A 82 6.71 -39.00 -16.11
C ALA A 82 6.20 -37.82 -15.25
N PRO A 83 6.75 -37.55 -14.05
CA PRO A 83 6.29 -36.41 -13.24
C PRO A 83 6.33 -35.07 -13.98
N PHE A 84 7.45 -34.78 -14.65
CA PHE A 84 7.63 -33.54 -15.41
C PHE A 84 6.70 -33.48 -16.62
N THR A 85 6.68 -34.54 -17.43
CA THR A 85 5.81 -34.56 -18.62
C THR A 85 4.34 -34.41 -18.26
N GLN A 86 3.89 -35.03 -17.17
CA GLN A 86 2.53 -34.90 -16.68
C GLN A 86 2.22 -33.47 -16.20
N TYR A 87 3.09 -32.88 -15.37
CA TYR A 87 2.93 -31.50 -14.92
C TYR A 87 2.86 -30.51 -16.10
N TYR A 88 3.79 -30.58 -17.06
CA TYR A 88 3.81 -29.65 -18.19
C TYR A 88 2.65 -29.88 -19.17
N ILE A 89 2.12 -31.11 -19.30
CA ILE A 89 0.87 -31.35 -20.04
C ILE A 89 -0.29 -30.62 -19.34
N ALA A 90 -0.41 -30.76 -18.02
CA ALA A 90 -1.45 -30.08 -17.26
C ALA A 90 -1.33 -28.55 -17.39
N LEU A 91 -0.12 -28.00 -17.21
CA LEU A 91 0.15 -26.57 -17.35
C LEU A 91 -0.22 -26.06 -18.76
N SER A 92 0.08 -26.85 -19.79
CA SER A 92 -0.27 -26.52 -21.18
C SER A 92 -1.77 -26.45 -21.38
N ARG A 93 -2.54 -27.38 -20.81
CA ARG A 93 -4.01 -27.36 -20.89
C ARG A 93 -4.63 -26.22 -20.11
N TYR A 94 -4.11 -25.92 -18.92
CA TYR A 94 -4.56 -24.75 -18.16
C TYR A 94 -4.34 -23.47 -18.96
N THR A 95 -3.11 -23.28 -19.48
CA THR A 95 -2.76 -22.08 -20.28
C THR A 95 -3.58 -21.99 -21.56
N GLN A 96 -3.82 -23.11 -22.25
CA GLN A 96 -4.67 -23.14 -23.44
C GLN A 96 -6.12 -22.72 -23.13
N LEU A 97 -6.69 -23.20 -22.03
CA LEU A 97 -8.04 -22.79 -21.60
C LEU A 97 -8.09 -21.28 -21.33
N ARG A 98 -7.10 -20.73 -20.61
CA ARG A 98 -6.98 -19.29 -20.34
C ARG A 98 -6.83 -18.48 -21.63
N TYR A 99 -5.99 -18.94 -22.56
CA TYR A 99 -5.83 -18.30 -23.87
C TYR A 99 -7.15 -18.27 -24.65
N LEU A 100 -7.89 -19.37 -24.68
CA LEU A 100 -9.19 -19.45 -25.36
C LEU A 100 -10.22 -18.51 -24.72
N GLU A 101 -10.25 -18.38 -23.39
CA GLU A 101 -11.10 -17.41 -22.68
C GLU A 101 -10.72 -15.97 -23.04
N GLU A 102 -9.43 -15.63 -22.96
CA GLU A 102 -8.92 -14.28 -23.23
C GLU A 102 -9.11 -13.85 -24.69
N LYS A 103 -8.98 -14.79 -25.64
CA LYS A 103 -9.19 -14.55 -27.07
C LYS A 103 -10.61 -14.80 -27.54
N GLN A 104 -11.52 -15.17 -26.63
CA GLN A 104 -12.90 -15.49 -26.95
C GLN A 104 -13.03 -16.59 -28.01
N GLY A 105 -12.13 -17.57 -27.98
CA GLY A 105 -12.11 -18.75 -28.84
C GLY A 105 -13.18 -19.78 -28.46
N TRP A 106 -14.44 -19.36 -28.48
CA TRP A 106 -15.56 -20.09 -27.88
C TRP A 106 -15.84 -21.44 -28.55
N ASP A 107 -15.63 -21.56 -29.86
CA ASP A 107 -15.88 -22.79 -30.60
C ASP A 107 -15.04 -23.95 -30.05
N GLU A 108 -13.72 -23.74 -29.92
CA GLU A 108 -12.81 -24.74 -29.33
C GLU A 108 -13.06 -24.88 -27.82
N TYR A 109 -13.27 -23.77 -27.12
CA TYR A 109 -13.50 -23.77 -25.68
C TYR A 109 -14.69 -24.64 -25.29
N PHE A 110 -15.83 -24.53 -25.99
CA PHE A 110 -17.02 -25.33 -25.70
C PHE A 110 -16.93 -26.74 -26.28
N ALA A 111 -16.31 -26.93 -27.45
CA ALA A 111 -16.18 -28.25 -28.06
C ALA A 111 -15.19 -29.16 -27.32
N GLN A 112 -14.09 -28.61 -26.81
CA GLN A 112 -12.97 -29.38 -26.22
C GLN A 112 -12.69 -29.05 -24.76
N GLY A 113 -13.28 -27.99 -24.19
CA GLY A 113 -12.93 -27.52 -22.85
C GLY A 113 -13.07 -28.57 -21.75
N ASN A 114 -14.11 -29.41 -21.80
CA ASN A 114 -14.26 -30.51 -20.84
C ASN A 114 -13.16 -31.58 -20.98
N ALA A 115 -12.74 -31.88 -22.21
CA ALA A 115 -11.63 -32.80 -22.46
C ALA A 115 -10.31 -32.21 -21.95
N TYR A 116 -10.07 -30.91 -22.17
CA TYR A 116 -8.88 -30.21 -21.69
C TYR A 116 -8.83 -30.14 -20.16
N ARG A 117 -9.95 -29.81 -19.49
CA ARG A 117 -10.05 -29.83 -18.02
C ARG A 117 -9.81 -31.24 -17.47
N GLY A 118 -10.41 -32.27 -18.08
CA GLY A 118 -10.20 -33.66 -17.68
C GLY A 118 -8.74 -34.10 -17.83
N GLU A 119 -8.09 -33.77 -18.95
CA GLU A 119 -6.67 -34.06 -19.16
C GLU A 119 -5.78 -33.28 -18.18
N LEU A 120 -6.05 -32.00 -17.93
CA LEU A 120 -5.35 -31.20 -16.92
C LEU A 120 -5.41 -31.88 -15.55
N THR A 121 -6.61 -32.17 -15.05
CA THR A 121 -6.80 -32.74 -13.72
C THR A 121 -6.11 -34.10 -13.60
N ALA A 122 -6.30 -34.99 -14.57
CA ALA A 122 -5.69 -36.32 -14.55
C ALA A 122 -4.16 -36.25 -14.53
N GLN A 123 -3.57 -35.36 -15.33
CA GLN A 123 -2.11 -35.24 -15.44
C GLN A 123 -1.51 -34.54 -14.20
N ALA A 124 -2.17 -33.52 -13.66
CA ALA A 124 -1.72 -32.87 -12.43
C ALA A 124 -1.80 -33.79 -11.21
N ILE A 125 -2.88 -34.58 -11.07
CA ILE A 125 -3.00 -35.60 -10.01
C ILE A 125 -1.88 -36.65 -10.16
N ALA A 126 -1.65 -37.16 -11.36
CA ALA A 126 -0.59 -38.13 -11.61
C ALA A 126 0.81 -37.56 -11.24
N ALA A 127 1.07 -36.29 -11.57
CA ALA A 127 2.32 -35.63 -11.18
C ALA A 127 2.47 -35.53 -9.66
N VAL A 128 1.37 -35.25 -8.92
CA VAL A 128 1.35 -35.24 -7.46
C VAL A 128 1.59 -36.63 -6.88
N GLU A 129 1.00 -37.68 -7.45
CA GLU A 129 1.16 -39.07 -6.97
C GLU A 129 2.56 -39.64 -7.22
N LEU A 130 3.23 -39.18 -8.28
CA LEU A 130 4.60 -39.60 -8.62
C LEU A 130 5.69 -38.75 -7.94
N THR A 131 5.31 -37.75 -7.14
CA THR A 131 6.23 -36.88 -6.42
C THR A 131 5.90 -36.85 -4.94
N THR A 132 6.80 -36.29 -4.14
CA THR A 132 6.62 -36.12 -2.70
C THR A 132 6.52 -34.65 -2.35
N SER A 133 6.10 -34.32 -1.12
CA SER A 133 6.15 -32.94 -0.63
C SER A 133 7.58 -32.39 -0.50
N ALA A 134 8.62 -33.20 -0.70
CA ALA A 134 10.00 -32.73 -0.84
C ALA A 134 10.31 -32.22 -2.26
N ASP A 135 9.48 -32.49 -3.26
CA ASP A 135 9.71 -32.10 -4.65
C ASP A 135 8.98 -30.79 -4.97
N ALA A 136 9.67 -29.80 -5.54
CA ALA A 136 9.05 -28.52 -5.93
C ALA A 136 7.92 -28.71 -6.95
N LEU A 137 8.06 -29.70 -7.84
CA LEU A 137 7.05 -30.08 -8.83
C LEU A 137 5.72 -30.50 -8.19
N ASN A 138 5.75 -31.10 -6.99
CA ASN A 138 4.55 -31.44 -6.24
C ASN A 138 3.76 -30.18 -5.87
N LEU A 139 4.46 -29.15 -5.41
CA LEU A 139 3.84 -27.85 -5.09
C LEU A 139 3.24 -27.20 -6.33
N TYR A 140 3.97 -27.19 -7.43
CA TYR A 140 3.48 -26.58 -8.67
C TYR A 140 2.26 -27.32 -9.25
N ALA A 141 2.24 -28.65 -9.18
CA ALA A 141 1.08 -29.43 -9.61
C ALA A 141 -0.14 -29.19 -8.71
N ARG A 142 0.04 -29.09 -7.39
CA ARG A 142 -1.04 -28.75 -6.45
C ARG A 142 -1.54 -27.32 -6.64
N LEU A 143 -0.64 -26.37 -6.90
CA LEU A 143 -1.00 -24.99 -7.22
C LEU A 143 -1.89 -24.94 -8.46
N LEU A 144 -1.53 -25.71 -9.50
CA LEU A 144 -2.29 -25.77 -10.73
C LEU A 144 -3.69 -26.38 -10.54
N LEU A 145 -3.81 -27.43 -9.74
CA LEU A 145 -5.10 -28.01 -9.35
C LEU A 145 -5.96 -26.98 -8.61
N TRP A 146 -5.38 -26.27 -7.64
CA TRP A 146 -6.10 -25.25 -6.90
C TRP A 146 -6.56 -24.11 -7.82
N GLN A 147 -5.70 -23.61 -8.70
CA GLN A 147 -6.04 -22.57 -9.67
C GLN A 147 -7.22 -22.99 -10.55
N LEU A 148 -7.21 -24.22 -11.06
CA LEU A 148 -8.30 -24.74 -11.87
C LEU A 148 -9.63 -24.72 -11.12
N HIS A 149 -9.65 -25.23 -9.89
CA HIS A 149 -10.86 -25.30 -9.07
C HIS A 149 -11.35 -23.92 -8.63
N HIS A 150 -10.41 -23.03 -8.26
CA HIS A 150 -10.68 -21.64 -7.93
C HIS A 150 -11.31 -20.89 -9.12
N ASP A 151 -10.74 -21.02 -10.32
CA ASP A 151 -11.25 -20.36 -11.52
C ASP A 151 -12.61 -20.90 -11.96
N GLN A 152 -12.91 -22.18 -11.68
CA GLN A 152 -14.22 -22.78 -11.91
C GLN A 152 -15.26 -22.45 -10.83
N GLN A 153 -14.83 -21.90 -9.69
CA GLN A 153 -15.67 -21.67 -8.51
C GLN A 153 -16.40 -22.95 -8.05
N ASP A 154 -15.68 -24.08 -8.10
CA ASP A 154 -16.24 -25.38 -7.73
C ASP A 154 -16.00 -25.74 -6.25
N ASN A 155 -16.67 -26.80 -5.79
CA ASN A 155 -16.62 -27.25 -4.40
C ASN A 155 -15.26 -27.86 -3.99
N PHE A 156 -14.34 -28.07 -4.92
CA PHE A 156 -13.03 -28.67 -4.66
C PHE A 156 -11.94 -27.62 -4.40
N ALA A 157 -12.22 -26.33 -4.62
CA ALA A 157 -11.26 -25.25 -4.45
C ALA A 157 -10.66 -25.22 -3.02
N ASP A 158 -11.51 -25.34 -2.00
CA ASP A 158 -11.08 -25.31 -0.59
C ASP A 158 -10.23 -26.52 -0.20
N GLU A 159 -10.63 -27.72 -0.65
CA GLU A 159 -9.88 -28.95 -0.40
C GLU A 159 -8.50 -28.90 -1.10
N SER A 160 -8.47 -28.44 -2.35
CA SER A 160 -7.24 -28.29 -3.11
C SER A 160 -6.30 -27.24 -2.48
N LEU A 161 -6.86 -26.13 -2.00
CA LEU A 161 -6.11 -25.10 -1.27
C LEU A 161 -5.49 -25.66 0.01
N LEU A 162 -6.27 -26.39 0.81
CA LEU A 162 -5.79 -27.01 2.04
C LEU A 162 -4.66 -28.01 1.75
N ALA A 163 -4.80 -28.81 0.69
CA ALA A 163 -3.78 -29.76 0.27
C ALA A 163 -2.50 -29.07 -0.22
N LEU A 164 -2.61 -27.97 -0.96
CA LEU A 164 -1.48 -27.13 -1.37
C LEU A 164 -0.75 -26.53 -0.17
N MET A 165 -1.49 -25.96 0.79
CA MET A 165 -0.90 -25.33 1.99
C MET A 165 -0.12 -26.35 2.82
N ARG A 166 -0.68 -27.54 3.05
CA ARG A 166 0.03 -28.63 3.76
C ARG A 166 1.31 -29.03 3.04
N ALA A 167 1.25 -29.20 1.72
CA ALA A 167 2.43 -29.56 0.94
C ALA A 167 3.51 -28.47 1.01
N ALA A 168 3.14 -27.19 0.94
CA ALA A 168 4.08 -26.07 1.05
C ALA A 168 4.75 -26.02 2.42
N GLU A 169 4.01 -26.27 3.50
CA GLU A 169 4.54 -26.37 4.86
C GLU A 169 5.49 -27.56 5.03
N GLU A 170 5.18 -28.72 4.45
CA GLU A 170 6.04 -29.89 4.46
C GLU A 170 7.32 -29.66 3.64
N TYR A 171 7.19 -29.10 2.44
CA TYR A 171 8.31 -28.71 1.60
C TYR A 171 9.26 -27.77 2.35
N ALA A 172 8.71 -26.77 3.03
CA ALA A 172 9.45 -25.85 3.87
C ALA A 172 10.17 -26.56 5.03
N LYS A 173 9.71 -27.71 5.54
CA LYS A 173 10.43 -28.39 6.63
C LYS A 173 11.69 -29.10 6.12
N VAL A 174 11.63 -29.69 4.93
CA VAL A 174 12.66 -30.62 4.44
C VAL A 174 13.63 -29.99 3.44
N ASN A 175 13.22 -28.95 2.72
CA ASN A 175 14.06 -28.33 1.70
C ASN A 175 14.72 -27.01 2.15
N PRO A 176 15.95 -26.75 1.71
CA PRO A 176 16.62 -25.47 1.92
C PRO A 176 16.20 -24.41 0.88
N ASP A 177 15.80 -24.83 -0.33
CA ASP A 177 15.32 -23.91 -1.36
C ASP A 177 13.94 -23.35 -0.98
N ALA A 178 13.82 -22.03 -0.99
CA ALA A 178 12.60 -21.33 -0.63
C ALA A 178 11.84 -20.78 -1.86
N ALA A 179 12.44 -20.84 -3.06
CA ALA A 179 11.85 -20.27 -4.28
C ALA A 179 10.47 -20.87 -4.62
N PRO A 180 10.22 -22.19 -4.47
CA PRO A 180 8.90 -22.75 -4.72
C PRO A 180 7.83 -22.22 -3.77
N ILE A 181 8.17 -21.98 -2.50
CA ILE A 181 7.25 -21.40 -1.51
C ILE A 181 6.84 -19.99 -1.93
N LYS A 182 7.81 -19.17 -2.35
CA LYS A 182 7.54 -17.82 -2.86
C LYS A 182 6.64 -17.85 -4.08
N ALA A 183 6.92 -18.71 -5.06
CA ALA A 183 6.12 -18.81 -6.28
C ALA A 183 4.65 -19.17 -5.99
N VAL A 184 4.41 -20.06 -5.03
CA VAL A 184 3.05 -20.37 -4.56
C VAL A 184 2.41 -19.16 -3.88
N ALA A 185 3.14 -18.48 -2.98
CA ALA A 185 2.65 -17.31 -2.27
C ALA A 185 2.27 -16.15 -3.22
N ASP A 186 3.13 -15.84 -4.19
CA ASP A 186 2.88 -14.82 -5.23
C ASP A 186 1.59 -15.14 -6.01
N LYS A 187 1.39 -16.41 -6.35
CA LYS A 187 0.19 -16.81 -7.08
C LYS A 187 -1.07 -16.71 -6.23
N LEU A 188 -1.04 -17.16 -4.97
CA LEU A 188 -2.16 -17.01 -4.04
C LEU A 188 -2.51 -15.54 -3.83
N SER A 189 -1.51 -14.66 -3.69
CA SER A 189 -1.69 -13.22 -3.56
C SER A 189 -2.40 -12.63 -4.79
N SER A 190 -1.98 -13.02 -6.00
CA SER A 190 -2.60 -12.56 -7.27
C SER A 190 -4.06 -12.99 -7.45
N CYS A 191 -4.48 -14.05 -6.75
CA CYS A 191 -5.83 -14.62 -6.79
C CYS A 191 -6.65 -14.22 -5.55
N ALA A 192 -6.26 -13.18 -4.82
CA ALA A 192 -6.93 -12.65 -3.62
C ALA A 192 -7.03 -13.61 -2.41
N ALA A 193 -6.29 -14.73 -2.40
CA ALA A 193 -6.15 -15.62 -1.25
C ALA A 193 -5.12 -15.08 -0.24
N ARG A 194 -5.38 -13.88 0.29
CA ARG A 194 -4.41 -13.06 1.04
C ARG A 194 -3.86 -13.78 2.27
N GLU A 195 -4.72 -14.32 3.14
CA GLU A 195 -4.31 -14.99 4.38
C GLU A 195 -3.33 -16.15 4.12
N ASN A 196 -3.63 -16.96 3.10
CA ASN A 196 -2.78 -18.08 2.72
C ASN A 196 -1.46 -17.60 2.11
N SER A 197 -1.49 -16.56 1.28
CA SER A 197 -0.27 -15.95 0.72
C SER A 197 0.64 -15.41 1.84
N SER A 198 0.08 -14.67 2.80
CA SER A 198 0.77 -14.13 3.97
C SER A 198 1.45 -15.23 4.78
N ARG A 199 0.74 -16.35 5.03
CA ARG A 199 1.31 -17.49 5.73
C ARG A 199 2.51 -18.11 5.00
N LEU A 200 2.45 -18.24 3.68
CA LEU A 200 3.58 -18.78 2.90
C LEU A 200 4.74 -17.78 2.77
N TYR A 201 4.44 -16.48 2.67
CA TYR A 201 5.46 -15.44 2.69
C TYR A 201 6.23 -15.41 4.02
N LYS A 202 5.54 -15.62 5.14
CA LYS A 202 6.20 -15.82 6.43
C LYS A 202 7.16 -17.01 6.40
N LEU A 203 6.72 -18.19 5.93
CA LEU A 203 7.60 -19.37 5.80
C LEU A 203 8.81 -19.11 4.88
N TYR A 204 8.60 -18.43 3.75
CA TYR A 204 9.66 -18.04 2.84
C TYR A 204 10.68 -17.12 3.52
N SER A 205 10.21 -16.10 4.25
CA SER A 205 11.08 -15.18 4.98
C SER A 205 11.87 -15.89 6.08
N GLU A 206 11.23 -16.76 6.87
CA GLU A 206 11.88 -17.56 7.92
C GLU A 206 12.97 -18.47 7.34
N LYS A 207 12.74 -19.02 6.14
CA LYS A 207 13.75 -19.77 5.40
C LYS A 207 14.93 -18.92 4.96
N LEU A 208 14.68 -17.76 4.36
CA LEU A 208 15.78 -16.88 3.97
C LEU A 208 16.59 -16.41 5.17
N VAL A 209 15.93 -16.05 6.27
CA VAL A 209 16.58 -15.59 7.49
C VAL A 209 17.38 -16.70 8.18
N SER A 210 16.91 -17.94 8.14
CA SER A 210 17.63 -19.10 8.68
C SER A 210 18.69 -19.67 7.72
N SER A 211 18.56 -19.40 6.43
CA SER A 211 19.59 -19.72 5.44
C SER A 211 20.81 -18.82 5.66
N GLY A 212 22.01 -19.38 5.54
CA GLY A 212 23.28 -18.67 5.74
C GLY A 212 23.58 -17.56 4.72
N ILE A 213 22.56 -17.03 4.04
CA ILE A 213 22.63 -15.83 3.18
C ILE A 213 23.25 -14.69 3.98
N LYS A 214 24.12 -13.90 3.34
CA LYS A 214 24.76 -12.74 3.97
C LYS A 214 23.75 -11.64 4.31
N GLY A 215 24.01 -10.87 5.37
CA GLY A 215 23.12 -9.79 5.82
C GLY A 215 22.84 -8.75 4.74
N GLU A 216 23.85 -8.38 3.95
CA GLU A 216 23.71 -7.39 2.87
C GLU A 216 22.78 -7.88 1.77
N LEU A 217 22.85 -9.17 1.41
CA LEU A 217 21.96 -9.75 0.41
C LEU A 217 20.53 -9.84 0.95
N LEU A 218 20.34 -10.18 2.23
CA LEU A 218 19.03 -10.18 2.86
C LEU A 218 18.39 -8.78 2.85
N ASN A 219 19.18 -7.74 3.14
CA ASN A 219 18.75 -6.35 3.06
C ASN A 219 18.37 -5.94 1.63
N ALA A 220 19.14 -6.35 0.62
CA ALA A 220 18.83 -6.09 -0.78
C ALA A 220 17.50 -6.75 -1.21
N ILE A 221 17.28 -8.02 -0.82
CA ILE A 221 16.02 -8.72 -1.09
C ILE A 221 14.85 -8.01 -0.40
N ALA A 222 15.01 -7.57 0.85
CA ALA A 222 13.97 -6.82 1.56
C ALA A 222 13.64 -5.48 0.85
N ALA A 223 14.66 -4.79 0.33
CA ALA A 223 14.47 -3.56 -0.44
C ALA A 223 13.76 -3.78 -1.78
N ASP A 224 14.00 -4.92 -2.44
CA ASP A 224 13.28 -5.30 -3.66
C ASP A 224 11.79 -5.46 -3.38
N PHE A 225 11.42 -6.22 -2.33
CA PHE A 225 10.01 -6.37 -1.94
C PHE A 225 9.36 -5.06 -1.50
N PHE A 226 10.11 -4.20 -0.81
CA PHE A 226 9.62 -2.87 -0.46
C PHE A 226 9.27 -2.07 -1.72
N ARG A 227 10.12 -2.08 -2.75
CA ARG A 227 9.86 -1.38 -4.02
C ARG A 227 8.71 -1.98 -4.81
N GLU A 228 8.50 -3.29 -4.71
CA GLU A 228 7.36 -4.00 -5.30
C GLU A 228 6.03 -3.74 -4.56
N GLY A 229 6.06 -3.07 -3.40
CA GLY A 229 4.87 -2.84 -2.56
C GLY A 229 4.47 -4.05 -1.72
N ASN A 230 5.30 -5.10 -1.66
CA ASN A 230 5.09 -6.24 -0.78
C ASN A 230 5.67 -5.95 0.61
N LEU A 231 4.95 -5.09 1.35
CA LEU A 231 5.36 -4.62 2.67
C LEU A 231 5.53 -5.77 3.67
N GLU A 232 4.64 -6.76 3.65
CA GLU A 232 4.70 -7.91 4.57
C GLU A 232 6.03 -8.67 4.45
N LEU A 233 6.50 -8.94 3.23
CA LEU A 233 7.79 -9.59 3.03
C LEU A 233 8.95 -8.67 3.37
N ALA A 234 8.87 -7.40 2.97
CA ALA A 234 9.91 -6.43 3.26
C ALA A 234 10.16 -6.34 4.78
N GLU A 235 9.11 -6.21 5.57
CA GLU A 235 9.17 -6.12 7.04
C GLU A 235 9.78 -7.38 7.68
N ASN A 236 9.32 -8.56 7.29
CA ASN A 236 9.84 -9.81 7.84
C ASN A 236 11.33 -10.01 7.54
N LEU A 237 11.77 -9.66 6.33
CA LEU A 237 13.17 -9.77 5.92
C LEU A 237 14.04 -8.68 6.57
N TYR A 238 13.54 -7.46 6.68
CA TYR A 238 14.21 -6.39 7.43
C TYR A 238 14.34 -6.77 8.91
N ASP A 239 13.33 -7.35 9.54
CA ASP A 239 13.43 -7.84 10.91
C ASP A 239 14.55 -8.88 11.08
N GLY A 240 14.63 -9.83 10.15
CA GLY A 240 15.70 -10.83 10.11
C GLY A 240 17.09 -10.20 9.88
N TYR A 241 17.20 -9.21 9.00
CA TYR A 241 18.44 -8.47 8.77
C TYR A 241 18.85 -7.66 10.02
N LEU A 242 17.91 -6.93 10.60
CA LEU A 242 18.10 -6.12 11.81
C LEU A 242 18.52 -6.99 13.00
N ALA A 243 18.01 -8.21 13.13
CA ALA A 243 18.43 -9.15 14.16
C ALA A 243 19.92 -9.53 14.03
N ARG A 244 20.47 -9.59 12.81
CA ARG A 244 21.87 -9.94 12.55
C ARG A 244 22.83 -8.79 12.86
N ILE A 245 22.39 -7.54 12.73
CA ILE A 245 23.21 -6.35 13.01
C ILE A 245 22.97 -5.77 14.42
N ALA A 246 21.96 -6.25 15.17
CA ALA A 246 21.56 -5.68 16.45
C ALA A 246 22.66 -5.67 17.53
N GLY A 247 23.66 -6.56 17.43
CA GLY A 247 24.80 -6.59 18.36
C GLY A 247 25.77 -5.41 18.21
N ASP A 248 25.73 -4.73 17.06
CA ASP A 248 26.56 -3.55 16.75
C ASP A 248 25.65 -2.33 16.62
N LYS A 249 25.48 -1.61 17.74
CA LYS A 249 24.57 -0.46 17.82
C LYS A 249 24.91 0.65 16.82
N ASP A 250 26.21 0.86 16.59
CA ASP A 250 26.72 1.90 15.69
C ASP A 250 26.36 1.61 14.23
N LYS A 251 26.20 0.32 13.87
CA LYS A 251 25.66 -0.09 12.56
C LYS A 251 24.13 -0.17 12.55
N ALA A 252 23.52 -0.67 13.61
CA ALA A 252 22.08 -0.93 13.65
C ALA A 252 21.25 0.36 13.65
N ILE A 253 21.66 1.38 14.41
CA ILE A 253 20.88 2.61 14.58
C ILE A 253 20.71 3.39 13.26
N PRO A 254 21.76 3.67 12.45
CA PRO A 254 21.59 4.35 11.17
C PRO A 254 20.64 3.61 10.22
N VAL A 255 20.79 2.29 10.12
CA VAL A 255 19.90 1.44 9.29
C VAL A 255 18.45 1.52 9.77
N LEU A 256 18.22 1.43 11.08
CA LEU A 256 16.88 1.54 11.64
C LEU A 256 16.25 2.91 11.34
N ILE A 257 17.03 3.99 11.40
CA ILE A 257 16.57 5.35 11.08
C ILE A 257 16.15 5.45 9.62
N ASP A 258 16.97 4.93 8.70
CA ASP A 258 16.67 4.98 7.26
C ASP A 258 15.43 4.15 6.91
N LEU A 259 15.26 2.99 7.55
CA LEU A 259 14.05 2.17 7.40
C LEU A 259 12.83 2.85 8.01
N ALA A 260 12.93 3.39 9.22
CA ALA A 260 11.81 4.10 9.86
C ALA A 260 11.34 5.29 9.01
N ARG A 261 12.27 6.03 8.40
CA ARG A 261 11.97 7.08 7.42
C ARG A 261 11.23 6.54 6.21
N SER A 262 11.73 5.46 5.62
CA SER A 262 11.18 4.86 4.40
C SER A 262 9.74 4.37 4.56
N PHE A 263 9.42 3.79 5.71
CA PHE A 263 8.08 3.27 6.00
C PHE A 263 7.10 4.32 6.54
N SER A 264 7.59 5.48 6.99
CA SER A 264 6.76 6.53 7.60
C SER A 264 5.89 7.29 6.58
N TYR A 265 4.85 7.96 7.08
CA TYR A 265 4.02 8.87 6.27
C TYR A 265 4.77 10.09 5.69
N TYR A 266 6.04 10.31 6.03
CA TYR A 266 6.78 11.51 5.66
C TYR A 266 7.30 11.50 4.22
N ILE A 267 7.45 10.35 3.59
CA ILE A 267 7.76 10.29 2.16
C ILE A 267 6.45 10.39 1.41
N ASP A 268 6.35 11.29 0.42
CA ASP A 268 5.10 11.52 -0.30
C ASP A 268 4.78 10.34 -1.24
N GLU A 269 5.82 9.71 -1.78
CA GLU A 269 5.75 8.58 -2.72
C GLU A 269 6.19 7.25 -2.08
N GLY A 270 5.68 6.15 -2.64
CA GLY A 270 6.08 4.80 -2.28
C GLY A 270 5.22 4.12 -1.20
N PRO A 271 5.47 2.82 -0.95
CA PRO A 271 4.76 2.04 0.05
C PRO A 271 5.06 2.53 1.47
N LYS A 272 4.04 2.53 2.34
CA LYS A 272 4.13 3.05 3.71
C LYS A 272 3.51 2.04 4.67
N ASP A 273 4.20 1.75 5.76
CA ASP A 273 3.62 1.09 6.93
C ASP A 273 4.01 1.89 8.18
N PRO A 274 3.13 2.78 8.65
CA PRO A 274 3.45 3.64 9.76
C PRO A 274 3.52 2.89 11.11
N PHE A 275 2.91 1.70 11.21
CA PHE A 275 2.99 0.87 12.40
C PHE A 275 4.36 0.18 12.47
N TYR A 276 4.86 -0.31 11.33
CA TYR A 276 6.22 -0.80 11.23
C TYR A 276 7.25 0.32 11.48
N ALA A 277 7.03 1.52 10.93
CA ALA A 277 7.89 2.67 11.22
C ALA A 277 7.96 2.97 12.73
N GLU A 278 6.83 2.95 13.45
CA GLU A 278 6.82 3.13 14.92
C GLU A 278 7.50 1.99 15.67
N LYS A 279 7.37 0.74 15.20
CA LYS A 279 8.12 -0.40 15.75
C LYS A 279 9.64 -0.16 15.61
N LEU A 280 10.08 0.37 14.48
CA LEU A 280 11.49 0.74 14.26
C LEU A 280 11.93 1.90 15.17
N PHE A 281 11.12 2.95 15.31
CA PHE A 281 11.40 4.04 16.25
C PHE A 281 11.55 3.55 17.69
N LYS A 282 10.66 2.69 18.18
CA LYS A 282 10.79 2.06 19.51
C LYS A 282 12.07 1.25 19.65
N LYS A 283 12.50 0.56 18.59
CA LYS A 283 13.76 -0.20 18.57
C LYS A 283 15.00 0.71 18.59
N ILE A 284 14.97 1.84 17.89
CA ILE A 284 16.02 2.87 17.96
C ILE A 284 16.16 3.38 19.40
N GLU A 285 15.04 3.74 20.04
CA GLU A 285 15.02 4.23 21.42
C GLU A 285 15.51 3.16 22.41
N ALA A 286 15.12 1.90 22.25
CA ALA A 286 15.58 0.81 23.10
C ALA A 286 17.10 0.54 22.97
N LEU A 287 17.68 0.69 21.77
CA LEU A 287 19.10 0.44 21.54
C LEU A 287 19.98 1.62 21.93
N GLY A 288 19.60 2.81 21.51
CA GLY A 288 20.41 4.01 21.58
C GLY A 288 19.95 5.05 22.61
N GLY A 289 18.77 4.90 23.20
CA GLY A 289 18.17 5.89 24.10
C GLY A 289 17.63 7.12 23.38
N LYS A 290 17.05 8.05 24.15
CA LYS A 290 16.43 9.28 23.61
C LYS A 290 17.43 10.23 22.94
N GLN A 291 18.69 10.19 23.32
CA GLN A 291 19.74 11.06 22.78
C GLN A 291 20.06 10.82 21.29
N VAL A 292 19.62 9.70 20.72
CA VAL A 292 19.73 9.43 19.27
C VAL A 292 18.74 10.26 18.46
N PHE A 293 17.66 10.72 19.09
CA PHE A 293 16.61 11.47 18.41
C PHE A 293 16.95 12.96 18.37
N ASP A 294 17.42 13.39 17.20
CA ASP A 294 17.50 14.81 16.87
C ASP A 294 16.11 15.42 16.61
N GLN A 295 16.06 16.73 16.41
CA GLN A 295 14.83 17.45 16.14
C GLN A 295 14.02 16.91 14.94
N GLU A 296 14.70 16.43 13.89
CA GLU A 296 14.06 15.91 12.68
C GLU A 296 13.42 14.54 12.96
N LEU A 297 14.11 13.68 13.70
CA LEU A 297 13.64 12.34 14.02
C LEU A 297 12.47 12.36 15.01
N ILE A 298 12.50 13.25 16.00
CA ILE A 298 11.37 13.44 16.93
C ILE A 298 10.15 13.95 16.15
N TYR A 299 10.31 14.99 15.32
CA TYR A 299 9.22 15.52 14.51
C TYR A 299 8.63 14.45 13.59
N LEU A 300 9.50 13.70 12.90
CA LEU A 300 9.10 12.62 12.00
C LEU A 300 8.27 11.56 12.73
N ARG A 301 8.72 11.10 13.89
CA ARG A 301 8.01 10.10 14.69
C ARG A 301 6.66 10.64 15.17
N ALA A 302 6.62 11.89 15.64
CA ALA A 302 5.37 12.56 16.04
C ALA A 302 4.38 12.67 14.87
N PHE A 303 4.87 13.06 13.70
CA PHE A 303 4.06 13.13 12.47
C PHE A 303 3.53 11.76 12.07
N ASN A 304 4.36 10.72 12.10
CA ASN A 304 3.94 9.35 11.81
C ASN A 304 2.81 8.89 12.75
N LEU A 305 2.96 9.15 14.05
CA LEU A 305 1.93 8.84 15.06
C LEU A 305 0.67 9.66 14.87
N GLU A 306 0.77 10.94 14.50
CA GLU A 306 -0.39 11.79 14.18
C GLU A 306 -1.20 11.19 13.03
N LYS A 307 -0.54 10.83 11.92
CA LYS A 307 -1.23 10.28 10.74
C LYS A 307 -1.75 8.86 10.97
N SER A 308 -1.14 8.10 11.88
CA SER A 308 -1.68 6.83 12.40
C SER A 308 -2.73 7.01 13.50
N LYS A 309 -3.10 8.26 13.85
CA LYS A 309 -4.11 8.61 14.86
C LYS A 309 -3.76 8.19 16.29
N GLU A 310 -2.48 7.96 16.56
CA GLU A 310 -1.92 7.77 17.90
C GLU A 310 -1.70 9.14 18.57
N TYR A 311 -2.77 9.94 18.61
CA TYR A 311 -2.72 11.38 18.89
C TYR A 311 -2.12 11.72 20.25
N LYS A 312 -2.37 10.90 21.28
CA LYS A 312 -1.79 11.12 22.61
C LYS A 312 -0.26 11.05 22.57
N GLN A 313 0.28 10.02 21.91
CA GLN A 313 1.72 9.82 21.76
C GLN A 313 2.32 10.90 20.84
N ALA A 314 1.62 11.25 19.75
CA ALA A 314 2.02 12.33 18.86
C ALA A 314 2.15 13.68 19.60
N ARG A 315 1.15 14.06 20.40
CA ARG A 315 1.19 15.29 21.23
C ARG A 315 2.35 15.27 22.22
N GLU A 316 2.59 14.13 22.89
CA GLU A 316 3.70 13.99 23.84
C GLU A 316 5.06 14.22 23.16
N LEU A 317 5.27 13.66 21.96
CA LEU A 317 6.50 13.86 21.19
C LEU A 317 6.63 15.28 20.61
N TYR A 318 5.55 15.89 20.12
CA TYR A 318 5.58 17.31 19.73
C TYR A 318 5.94 18.22 20.92
N GLY A 319 5.42 17.91 22.11
CA GLY A 319 5.79 18.59 23.35
C GLY A 319 7.23 18.32 23.80
N GLU A 320 7.78 17.14 23.52
CA GLU A 320 9.21 16.83 23.73
C GLU A 320 10.09 17.65 22.78
N LEU A 321 9.79 17.63 21.49
CA LEU A 321 10.50 18.39 20.45
C LEU A 321 10.60 19.87 20.82
N ALA A 322 9.49 20.48 21.18
CA ALA A 322 9.46 21.91 21.46
C ALA A 322 10.12 22.31 22.79
N ARG A 323 10.24 21.39 23.75
CA ARG A 323 11.00 21.62 24.98
C ARG A 323 12.50 21.45 24.75
N ALA A 324 12.90 20.42 24.01
CA ALA A 324 14.29 20.11 23.75
C ALA A 324 14.93 21.03 22.69
N TYR A 325 14.14 21.49 21.71
CA TYR A 325 14.62 22.27 20.57
C TYR A 325 13.74 23.51 20.30
N PRO A 326 13.74 24.51 21.20
CA PRO A 326 12.90 25.72 21.09
C PRO A 326 13.23 26.62 19.88
N ASP A 327 14.41 26.43 19.28
CA ASP A 327 14.85 27.16 18.09
C ASP A 327 14.75 26.33 16.80
N SER A 328 14.14 25.14 16.87
CA SER A 328 13.89 24.30 15.70
C SER A 328 12.95 24.99 14.71
N ALA A 329 13.15 24.76 13.41
CA ALA A 329 12.18 25.12 12.37
C ALA A 329 10.80 24.46 12.58
N HIS A 330 10.76 23.30 13.24
CA HIS A 330 9.53 22.57 13.56
C HIS A 330 8.81 23.08 14.81
N TYR A 331 9.44 23.96 15.60
CA TYR A 331 8.87 24.43 16.87
C TYR A 331 7.46 25.03 16.70
N PRO A 332 7.21 25.97 15.77
CA PRO A 332 5.88 26.57 15.63
C PRO A 332 4.81 25.53 15.25
N GLU A 333 5.17 24.60 14.37
CA GLU A 333 4.29 23.53 13.90
C GLU A 333 3.96 22.53 15.01
N ALA A 334 4.98 22.06 15.73
CA ALA A 334 4.80 21.14 16.84
C ALA A 334 3.86 21.70 17.90
N ILE A 335 4.00 22.99 18.24
CA ILE A 335 3.12 23.63 19.23
C ILE A 335 1.71 23.81 18.72
N PHE A 336 1.56 24.19 17.46
CA PHE A 336 0.24 24.34 16.88
C PHE A 336 -0.50 23.00 16.84
N LYS A 337 0.17 21.94 16.39
CA LYS A 337 -0.37 20.57 16.36
C LYS A 337 -0.66 20.03 17.76
N SER A 338 0.19 20.29 18.76
CA SER A 338 -0.14 19.98 20.16
C SER A 338 -1.43 20.66 20.59
N GLY A 339 -1.65 21.93 20.23
CA GLY A 339 -2.89 22.65 20.49
C GLY A 339 -4.11 22.03 19.82
N LEU A 340 -4.02 21.71 18.52
CA LEU A 340 -5.09 21.08 17.76
C LEU A 340 -5.47 19.71 18.33
N ILE A 341 -4.49 18.87 18.63
CA ILE A 341 -4.71 17.55 19.22
C ILE A 341 -5.35 17.70 20.61
N SER A 342 -4.83 18.61 21.45
CA SER A 342 -5.38 18.82 22.79
C SER A 342 -6.86 19.20 22.73
N VAL A 343 -7.27 20.14 21.87
CA VAL A 343 -8.66 20.59 21.83
C VAL A 343 -9.59 19.66 21.06
N TYR A 344 -9.26 19.33 19.81
CA TYR A 344 -10.20 18.67 18.90
C TYR A 344 -10.22 17.15 19.03
N ILE A 345 -9.16 16.57 19.58
CA ILE A 345 -9.08 15.13 19.82
C ILE A 345 -9.23 14.82 21.31
N LEU A 346 -8.45 15.48 22.18
CA LEU A 346 -8.41 15.15 23.61
C LEU A 346 -9.45 15.92 24.46
N GLY A 347 -10.13 16.92 23.89
CA GLY A 347 -11.13 17.73 24.60
C GLY A 347 -10.57 18.67 25.66
N ASP A 348 -9.26 18.92 25.67
CA ASP A 348 -8.58 19.84 26.60
C ASP A 348 -8.39 21.23 25.98
N ILE A 349 -9.48 21.99 25.95
CA ILE A 349 -9.47 23.38 25.46
C ILE A 349 -8.54 24.29 26.28
N LYS A 350 -8.34 24.00 27.57
CA LYS A 350 -7.49 24.81 28.44
C LYS A 350 -6.03 24.67 28.03
N GLU A 351 -5.57 23.44 27.84
CA GLU A 351 -4.21 23.15 27.36
C GLU A 351 -4.00 23.72 25.95
N ALA A 352 -4.96 23.54 25.06
CA ALA A 352 -4.88 24.10 23.70
C ALA A 352 -4.75 25.62 23.67
N ARG A 353 -5.51 26.34 24.51
CA ARG A 353 -5.37 27.80 24.65
C ARG A 353 -3.97 28.19 25.10
N ALA A 354 -3.35 27.43 26.00
CA ALA A 354 -1.97 27.70 26.42
C ALA A 354 -0.98 27.52 25.26
N TYR A 355 -1.13 26.48 24.44
CA TYR A 355 -0.30 26.27 23.26
C TYR A 355 -0.47 27.39 22.22
N PHE A 356 -1.71 27.75 21.88
CA PHE A 356 -1.98 28.81 20.91
C PHE A 356 -1.55 30.19 21.41
N ALA A 357 -1.76 30.50 22.69
CA ALA A 357 -1.31 31.76 23.29
C ALA A 357 0.22 31.90 23.25
N ARG A 358 0.95 30.79 23.46
CA ARG A 358 2.42 30.80 23.35
C ARG A 358 2.89 31.16 21.94
N LEU A 359 2.23 30.67 20.90
CA LEU A 359 2.55 31.04 19.51
C LEU A 359 2.15 32.48 19.20
N ALA A 360 0.95 32.88 19.59
CA ALA A 360 0.42 34.23 19.37
C ALA A 360 1.28 35.33 20.02
N GLY A 361 1.82 35.03 21.21
CA GLY A 361 2.67 35.92 22.00
C GLY A 361 4.14 35.95 21.59
N SER A 362 4.57 35.16 20.61
CA SER A 362 5.96 35.17 20.13
C SER A 362 6.31 36.51 19.47
N GLU A 363 7.47 37.06 19.85
CA GLU A 363 8.10 38.25 19.23
C GLU A 363 9.03 37.88 18.06
N LYS A 364 9.27 36.58 17.83
CA LYS A 364 9.99 36.09 16.63
C LYS A 364 9.19 36.42 15.35
N GLU A 365 9.84 36.25 14.20
CA GLU A 365 9.20 36.40 12.89
C GLU A 365 7.85 35.66 12.83
N ILE A 366 6.86 36.30 12.21
CA ILE A 366 5.52 35.74 12.12
C ILE A 366 5.54 34.46 11.29
N THR A 367 5.02 33.38 11.88
CA THR A 367 4.90 32.09 11.21
C THR A 367 3.44 31.83 10.83
N PRO A 368 3.17 30.99 9.81
CA PRO A 368 1.80 30.58 9.49
C PRO A 368 1.05 30.02 10.70
N GLN A 369 1.74 29.29 11.56
CA GLN A 369 1.18 28.70 12.76
C GLN A 369 0.86 29.72 13.85
N ALA A 370 1.61 30.82 13.94
CA ALA A 370 1.26 31.93 14.84
C ALA A 370 -0.02 32.65 14.39
N VAL A 371 -0.19 32.85 13.07
CA VAL A 371 -1.42 33.40 12.48
C VAL A 371 -2.59 32.47 12.73
N ALA A 372 -2.44 31.17 12.42
CA ALA A 372 -3.48 30.18 12.66
C ALA A 372 -3.83 30.03 14.16
N ALA A 373 -2.86 30.15 15.07
CA ALA A 373 -3.10 30.14 16.51
C ALA A 373 -3.96 31.32 16.97
N LEU A 374 -3.73 32.54 16.44
CA LEU A 374 -4.60 33.69 16.70
C LEU A 374 -6.02 33.46 16.19
N TYR A 375 -6.16 32.84 15.02
CA TYR A 375 -7.47 32.49 14.46
C TYR A 375 -8.22 31.52 15.38
N GLN A 376 -7.54 30.46 15.85
CA GLN A 376 -8.13 29.48 16.77
C GLN A 376 -8.56 30.11 18.11
N LEU A 377 -7.73 30.99 18.69
CA LEU A 377 -8.08 31.73 19.90
C LEU A 377 -9.31 32.62 19.69
N GLY A 378 -9.40 33.29 18.54
CA GLY A 378 -10.57 34.08 18.14
C GLY A 378 -11.83 33.23 17.99
N LEU A 379 -11.72 32.07 17.32
CA LEU A 379 -12.82 31.13 17.16
C LEU A 379 -13.36 30.64 18.51
N PHE A 380 -12.49 30.26 19.44
CA PHE A 380 -12.92 29.78 20.75
C PHE A 380 -13.67 30.87 21.53
N SER A 381 -13.15 32.10 21.53
CA SER A 381 -13.84 33.24 22.16
C SER A 381 -15.18 33.54 21.49
N GLN A 382 -15.28 33.45 20.15
CA GLN A 382 -16.54 33.66 19.45
C GLN A 382 -17.56 32.54 19.77
N TRP A 383 -17.11 31.29 19.84
CA TRP A 383 -17.94 30.14 20.21
C TRP A 383 -18.51 30.27 21.63
N GLU A 384 -17.69 30.72 22.59
CA GLU A 384 -18.07 31.06 23.97
C GLU A 384 -18.92 32.34 24.08
N ASN A 385 -19.22 32.99 22.95
CA ASN A 385 -19.93 34.26 22.86
C ASN A 385 -19.21 35.45 23.53
N ASP A 386 -17.90 35.35 23.79
CA ASP A 386 -17.03 36.47 24.16
C ASP A 386 -16.58 37.23 22.90
N ARG A 387 -17.51 38.00 22.36
CA ARG A 387 -17.33 38.78 21.12
C ARG A 387 -16.21 39.82 21.23
N ALA A 388 -15.99 40.37 22.42
CA ALA A 388 -14.95 41.39 22.64
C ALA A 388 -13.56 40.77 22.54
N GLN A 389 -13.35 39.63 23.19
CA GLN A 389 -12.08 38.92 23.13
C GLN A 389 -11.83 38.29 21.75
N ALA A 390 -12.88 37.77 21.10
CA ALA A 390 -12.79 37.27 19.72
C ALA A 390 -12.29 38.36 18.76
N ARG A 391 -12.91 39.54 18.81
CA ARG A 391 -12.51 40.71 18.01
C ARG A 391 -11.05 41.11 18.29
N LYS A 392 -10.61 41.07 19.55
CA LYS A 392 -9.21 41.37 19.92
C LYS A 392 -8.24 40.42 19.22
N TYR A 393 -8.49 39.11 19.24
CA TYR A 393 -7.63 38.14 18.57
C TYR A 393 -7.65 38.26 17.05
N PHE A 394 -8.82 38.42 16.44
CA PHE A 394 -8.95 38.59 14.99
C PHE A 394 -8.29 39.88 14.49
N ASN A 395 -8.41 40.99 15.20
CA ASN A 395 -7.72 42.23 14.83
C ASN A 395 -6.20 42.10 14.97
N LEU A 396 -5.72 41.46 16.04
CA LEU A 396 -4.29 41.17 16.20
C LEU A 396 -3.77 40.26 15.09
N LEU A 397 -4.58 39.30 14.64
CA LEU A 397 -4.27 38.47 13.48
C LEU A 397 -4.07 39.33 12.24
N LEU A 398 -5.04 40.20 11.91
CA LEU A 398 -4.96 41.05 10.72
C LEU A 398 -3.75 42.00 10.77
N GLU A 399 -3.45 42.56 11.95
CA GLU A 399 -2.27 43.41 12.17
C GLU A 399 -0.97 42.66 11.90
N LYS A 400 -0.84 41.45 12.46
CA LYS A 400 0.37 40.65 12.34
C LYS A 400 0.51 40.04 10.92
N ALA A 401 -0.56 39.49 10.37
CA ALA A 401 -0.58 38.80 9.08
C ALA A 401 -0.34 39.74 7.88
N LYS A 402 -0.74 41.02 8.00
CA LYS A 402 -0.70 42.02 6.92
C LYS A 402 -1.35 41.49 5.64
N GLU A 403 -0.57 41.23 4.59
CA GLU A 403 -1.02 40.68 3.30
C GLU A 403 -0.45 39.27 3.03
N GLY A 404 0.33 38.71 3.96
CA GLY A 404 1.08 37.46 3.73
C GLY A 404 0.25 36.18 3.78
N TYR A 405 -1.00 36.25 4.28
CA TYR A 405 -1.87 35.09 4.56
C TYR A 405 -3.32 35.33 4.09
N PRO A 406 -3.56 35.61 2.79
CA PRO A 406 -4.87 35.96 2.24
C PRO A 406 -6.06 35.04 2.60
N GLU A 407 -5.90 33.73 2.63
CA GLU A 407 -6.88 32.70 3.03
C GLU A 407 -7.28 32.87 4.49
N THR A 408 -6.33 32.88 5.43
CA THR A 408 -6.65 33.06 6.85
C THR A 408 -7.20 34.47 7.13
N ILE A 409 -6.72 35.48 6.41
CA ILE A 409 -7.28 36.84 6.44
C ILE A 409 -8.74 36.85 5.98
N ALA A 410 -9.07 36.15 4.89
CA ALA A 410 -10.43 36.07 4.37
C ALA A 410 -11.38 35.42 5.40
N LEU A 411 -10.98 34.30 6.00
CA LEU A 411 -11.74 33.65 7.07
C LEU A 411 -11.92 34.59 8.27
N THR A 412 -10.84 35.27 8.69
CA THR A 412 -10.88 36.23 9.80
C THR A 412 -11.85 37.39 9.54
N ARG A 413 -11.88 37.91 8.31
CA ARG A 413 -12.82 38.98 7.91
C ARG A 413 -14.27 38.49 7.96
N GLN A 414 -14.54 37.25 7.54
CA GLN A 414 -15.88 36.66 7.66
C GLN A 414 -16.31 36.57 9.14
N ARG A 415 -15.43 36.11 10.03
CA ARG A 415 -15.71 36.03 11.47
C ARG A 415 -15.97 37.39 12.11
N LEU A 416 -15.22 38.42 11.71
CA LEU A 416 -15.47 39.80 12.15
C LEU A 416 -16.82 40.33 11.67
N GLN A 417 -17.20 40.06 10.42
CA GLN A 417 -18.51 40.45 9.88
C GLN A 417 -19.67 39.80 10.65
N GLU A 418 -19.56 38.52 11.03
CA GLU A 418 -20.54 37.86 11.89
C GLU A 418 -20.68 38.55 13.24
N ILE A 419 -19.54 38.89 13.87
CA ILE A 419 -19.52 39.58 15.17
C ILE A 419 -20.15 40.97 15.06
N GLU A 420 -19.86 41.73 14.00
CA GLU A 420 -20.39 43.07 13.76
C GLU A 420 -21.89 43.05 13.42
N GLY A 421 -22.32 42.09 12.61
CA GLY A 421 -23.73 41.90 12.27
C GLY A 421 -24.55 41.23 13.39
N GLY A 422 -23.89 40.75 14.45
CA GLY A 422 -24.53 40.02 15.54
C GLY A 422 -25.08 38.65 15.14
N VAL A 423 -24.62 38.12 14.01
CA VAL A 423 -25.04 36.82 13.44
C VAL A 423 -24.25 35.70 14.14
N PRO A 424 -24.83 34.49 14.30
CA PRO A 424 -24.08 33.32 14.75
C PRO A 424 -22.89 33.00 13.83
N LEU A 425 -21.96 32.18 14.35
CA LEU A 425 -20.95 31.52 13.53
C LEU A 425 -21.61 30.77 12.36
N GLU A 426 -20.93 30.74 11.21
CA GLU A 426 -21.28 29.87 10.09
C GLU A 426 -21.66 28.46 10.57
N TYR A 427 -22.76 27.93 10.02
CA TYR A 427 -23.47 26.78 10.57
C TYR A 427 -22.58 25.54 10.71
N ASN A 428 -21.85 25.13 9.66
CA ASN A 428 -21.01 23.94 9.68
C ASN A 428 -19.91 24.07 10.74
N LEU A 429 -19.24 25.22 10.80
CA LEU A 429 -18.23 25.51 11.80
C LEU A 429 -18.82 25.53 13.21
N ARG A 430 -20.01 26.13 13.40
CA ARG A 430 -20.68 26.17 14.70
C ARG A 430 -20.99 24.76 15.19
N VAL A 431 -21.58 23.92 14.35
CA VAL A 431 -21.92 22.52 14.66
C VAL A 431 -20.66 21.73 14.99
N PHE A 432 -19.59 21.89 14.21
CA PHE A 432 -18.29 21.25 14.51
C PHE A 432 -17.75 21.65 15.88
N LEU A 433 -17.71 22.95 16.19
CA LEU A 433 -17.22 23.45 17.48
C LEU A 433 -18.12 23.02 18.65
N ASP A 434 -19.45 23.03 18.48
CA ASP A 434 -20.37 22.55 19.51
C ASP A 434 -20.11 21.07 19.83
N LEU A 435 -19.88 20.21 18.83
CA LEU A 435 -19.58 18.79 19.05
C LEU A 435 -18.16 18.52 19.57
N ALA A 436 -17.19 19.37 19.21
CA ALA A 436 -15.81 19.21 19.64
C ALA A 436 -15.54 19.78 21.05
N LEU A 437 -16.26 20.83 21.45
CA LEU A 437 -15.97 21.61 22.66
C LEU A 437 -17.03 21.45 23.77
N ALA A 438 -18.19 20.84 23.50
CA ALA A 438 -19.25 20.73 24.51
C ALA A 438 -18.82 19.92 25.76
N PRO A 439 -19.22 20.35 26.98
CA PRO A 439 -18.99 19.60 28.20
C PRO A 439 -19.64 18.22 28.12
N GLY A 440 -18.84 17.15 28.22
CA GLY A 440 -19.33 15.77 28.07
C GLY A 440 -19.25 15.21 26.65
N GLY A 441 -18.81 16.01 25.67
CA GLY A 441 -18.33 15.54 24.36
C GLY A 441 -16.99 14.80 24.48
N ALA A 442 -16.91 13.83 25.38
CA ALA A 442 -15.74 12.99 25.54
C ALA A 442 -15.35 12.44 24.15
N PRO A 443 -14.05 12.36 23.82
CA PRO A 443 -13.64 11.68 22.61
C PRO A 443 -14.36 10.34 22.55
N ALA A 444 -15.17 10.14 21.51
CA ALA A 444 -15.72 8.83 21.25
C ALA A 444 -14.54 7.86 21.27
N LYS A 445 -14.59 6.84 22.13
CA LYS A 445 -13.48 5.88 22.28
C LYS A 445 -13.09 5.25 20.94
N GLU A 446 -14.01 5.27 19.98
CA GLU A 446 -13.83 4.91 18.58
C GLU A 446 -14.48 5.99 17.72
N HIS A 447 -13.67 6.66 16.89
CA HIS A 447 -14.21 7.56 15.87
C HIS A 447 -14.91 6.73 14.79
N LYS A 448 -16.16 7.05 14.50
CA LYS A 448 -16.95 6.40 13.43
C LYS A 448 -16.66 7.00 12.06
N ILE A 449 -15.92 8.10 12.02
CA ILE A 449 -15.58 8.82 10.80
C ILE A 449 -14.07 9.00 10.76
N ASP A 450 -13.52 8.84 9.58
CA ASP A 450 -12.15 9.21 9.26
C ASP A 450 -12.10 10.29 8.18
N ILE A 451 -11.06 11.12 8.22
CA ILE A 451 -10.70 12.05 7.16
C ILE A 451 -9.36 11.62 6.59
N SER A 452 -9.31 11.37 5.29
CA SER A 452 -8.09 11.12 4.55
C SER A 452 -7.70 12.33 3.72
N ALA A 453 -6.40 12.54 3.55
CA ALA A 453 -5.85 13.49 2.60
C ALA A 453 -4.80 12.79 1.73
N SER A 454 -4.83 13.07 0.43
CA SER A 454 -3.86 12.55 -0.52
C SER A 454 -3.26 13.69 -1.36
N PRO A 455 -2.00 14.08 -1.12
CA PRO A 455 -1.12 13.70 0.01
C PRO A 455 -1.46 14.42 1.34
N PHE A 456 -0.94 13.92 2.48
CA PHE A 456 -1.02 14.63 3.78
C PHE A 456 -0.06 15.83 3.89
N ARG A 457 0.94 15.88 3.01
CA ARG A 457 1.87 17.00 2.86
C ARG A 457 1.92 17.41 1.40
N ALA A 458 1.69 18.68 1.12
CA ALA A 458 1.65 19.21 -0.24
C ALA A 458 2.52 20.46 -0.37
N VAL A 459 2.95 20.74 -1.60
CA VAL A 459 3.49 22.06 -1.94
C VAL A 459 2.35 23.02 -2.27
N LYS A 460 2.57 24.33 -2.11
CA LYS A 460 1.62 25.37 -2.55
C LYS A 460 1.08 25.14 -3.96
N GLY A 461 -0.22 25.33 -4.13
CA GLY A 461 -0.93 25.18 -5.40
C GLY A 461 -1.09 23.73 -5.88
N ALA A 462 -0.52 22.74 -5.19
CA ALA A 462 -0.74 21.35 -5.53
C ALA A 462 -2.22 20.97 -5.32
N ARG A 463 -2.74 20.15 -6.23
CA ARG A 463 -4.07 19.57 -6.09
C ARG A 463 -4.03 18.47 -5.04
N LEU A 464 -4.98 18.56 -4.10
CA LEU A 464 -5.16 17.63 -2.99
C LEU A 464 -6.55 17.03 -3.05
N GLU A 465 -6.67 15.75 -2.71
CA GLU A 465 -7.97 15.12 -2.46
C GLU A 465 -8.19 14.99 -0.95
N ILE A 466 -9.33 15.48 -0.48
CA ILE A 466 -9.80 15.32 0.89
C ILE A 466 -11.01 14.40 0.84
N GLY A 467 -11.00 13.33 1.63
CA GLY A 467 -12.07 12.34 1.66
C GLY A 467 -12.50 11.98 3.07
N SER A 468 -13.70 11.42 3.19
CA SER A 468 -14.22 10.88 4.43
C SER A 468 -14.61 9.41 4.28
N ASN A 469 -14.22 8.60 5.26
CA ASN A 469 -14.66 7.22 5.40
C ASN A 469 -15.54 7.09 6.64
N VAL A 470 -16.74 6.51 6.50
CA VAL A 470 -17.69 6.33 7.60
C VAL A 470 -17.84 4.85 7.92
N TYR A 471 -17.53 4.47 9.16
CA TYR A 471 -17.59 3.11 9.68
C TYR A 471 -18.87 2.91 10.52
N SER A 472 -20.04 3.05 9.89
CA SER A 472 -21.31 2.71 10.54
C SER A 472 -21.67 1.25 10.27
N ALA A 473 -22.24 0.55 11.25
CA ALA A 473 -22.84 -0.77 11.03
C ALA A 473 -23.94 -0.64 9.97
N GLN A 474 -23.72 -1.22 8.78
CA GLN A 474 -24.72 -1.24 7.72
C GLN A 474 -25.93 -2.06 8.18
N THR A 475 -26.98 -1.39 8.62
CA THR A 475 -28.25 -2.04 8.92
C THR A 475 -29.05 -2.16 7.63
N GLY A 476 -28.82 -3.22 6.86
CA GLY A 476 -29.70 -3.66 5.77
C GLY A 476 -29.33 -3.17 4.36
N CYS A 477 -30.13 -3.59 3.37
CA CYS A 477 -29.89 -3.40 1.94
C CYS A 477 -30.06 -1.96 1.42
N MET A 478 -30.31 -0.97 2.30
CA MET A 478 -30.47 0.43 1.89
C MET A 478 -29.30 1.26 2.41
N GLN A 479 -28.65 2.00 1.51
CA GLN A 479 -27.64 2.98 1.88
C GLN A 479 -28.34 4.12 2.62
N VAL A 480 -27.86 4.42 3.83
CA VAL A 480 -28.31 5.59 4.58
C VAL A 480 -27.79 6.83 3.88
N GLU A 481 -28.67 7.78 3.57
CA GLU A 481 -28.27 9.08 3.05
C GLU A 481 -27.53 9.86 4.16
N LEU A 482 -26.31 10.29 3.87
CA LEU A 482 -25.44 11.00 4.82
C LEU A 482 -25.18 12.41 4.32
N GLU A 483 -25.18 13.36 5.24
CA GLU A 483 -24.75 14.74 4.99
C GLU A 483 -23.37 14.98 5.63
N TYR A 484 -22.52 15.71 4.93
CA TYR A 484 -21.14 16.03 5.26
C TYR A 484 -21.00 17.54 5.44
N LEU A 485 -20.88 17.96 6.70
CA LEU A 485 -20.72 19.36 7.07
C LEU A 485 -19.23 19.67 7.19
N TRP A 486 -18.63 20.08 6.08
CA TRP A 486 -17.23 20.51 6.01
C TRP A 486 -17.06 21.94 6.50
N SER A 487 -15.99 22.19 7.26
CA SER A 487 -15.66 23.52 7.82
C SER A 487 -14.14 23.72 7.96
N GLY A 488 -13.71 24.95 8.27
CA GLY A 488 -12.29 25.28 8.46
C GLY A 488 -11.59 25.65 7.15
N ASP A 489 -10.35 25.20 7.00
CA ASP A 489 -9.47 25.53 5.86
C ASP A 489 -9.82 24.67 4.64
N LEU A 490 -10.88 25.01 3.92
CA LEU A 490 -11.33 24.26 2.73
C LEU A 490 -10.56 24.60 1.43
N GLY A 491 -9.61 25.55 1.50
CA GLY A 491 -8.80 25.99 0.36
C GLY A 491 -9.66 26.60 -0.75
N SER A 492 -9.43 26.18 -1.99
CA SER A 492 -10.21 26.63 -3.16
C SER A 492 -11.57 25.93 -3.32
N ALA A 493 -11.97 25.04 -2.40
CA ALA A 493 -13.16 24.20 -2.53
C ALA A 493 -14.38 24.75 -1.78
N THR A 494 -15.57 24.45 -2.29
CA THR A 494 -16.87 24.68 -1.65
C THR A 494 -17.72 23.42 -1.74
N PRO A 495 -17.41 22.37 -0.95
CA PRO A 495 -18.10 21.09 -1.05
C PRO A 495 -19.59 21.22 -0.68
N SER A 496 -20.45 20.54 -1.43
CA SER A 496 -21.88 20.45 -1.12
C SER A 496 -22.16 19.43 -0.01
N PRO A 497 -23.27 19.53 0.73
CA PRO A 497 -23.58 18.63 1.86
C PRO A 497 -23.59 17.12 1.52
N GLY A 498 -23.78 16.71 0.27
CA GLY A 498 -23.73 15.29 -0.13
C GLY A 498 -22.34 14.76 -0.51
N GLN A 499 -21.31 15.60 -0.50
CA GLN A 499 -19.97 15.22 -0.96
C GLN A 499 -19.12 14.66 0.18
N SER A 500 -18.88 13.34 0.14
CA SER A 500 -17.96 12.66 1.05
C SER A 500 -16.48 12.93 0.75
N SER A 501 -16.17 13.53 -0.42
CA SER A 501 -14.83 13.96 -0.80
C SER A 501 -14.86 15.19 -1.71
N PHE A 502 -13.74 15.92 -1.76
CA PHE A 502 -13.56 17.06 -2.65
C PHE A 502 -12.08 17.26 -3.00
N TYR A 503 -11.83 17.94 -4.12
CA TYR A 503 -10.49 18.39 -4.50
C TYR A 503 -10.29 19.85 -4.10
N THR A 504 -9.10 20.17 -3.60
CA THR A 504 -8.73 21.54 -3.23
C THR A 504 -7.27 21.84 -3.56
N SER A 505 -6.87 23.09 -3.34
CA SER A 505 -5.50 23.56 -3.36
C SER A 505 -5.35 24.71 -2.36
N TYR A 506 -4.14 24.91 -1.86
CA TYR A 506 -3.82 25.97 -0.90
C TYR A 506 -2.68 26.83 -1.45
N ASN A 507 -2.83 28.14 -1.34
CA ASN A 507 -1.83 29.12 -1.78
C ASN A 507 -0.89 29.55 -0.64
N GLU A 508 -1.15 29.07 0.58
CA GLU A 508 -0.42 29.42 1.79
C GLU A 508 0.21 28.22 2.48
N ASN A 509 1.43 28.43 2.97
CA ASN A 509 2.12 27.45 3.80
C ASN A 509 1.48 27.36 5.17
N GLY A 510 1.75 26.25 5.86
CA GLY A 510 1.33 26.00 7.22
C GLY A 510 0.42 24.79 7.33
N THR A 511 -0.03 24.56 8.56
CA THR A 511 -0.92 23.45 8.89
C THR A 511 -2.37 23.90 8.71
N LYS A 512 -3.07 23.26 7.78
CA LYS A 512 -4.49 23.48 7.47
C LYS A 512 -5.35 22.55 8.33
N VAL A 513 -6.45 23.11 8.82
CA VAL A 513 -7.37 22.47 9.76
C VAL A 513 -8.74 22.33 9.12
N ILE A 514 -9.13 21.10 8.80
CA ILE A 514 -10.43 20.80 8.20
C ILE A 514 -11.30 20.13 9.26
N GLY A 515 -12.44 20.72 9.60
CA GLY A 515 -13.45 20.09 10.45
C GLY A 515 -14.49 19.35 9.60
N LEU A 516 -14.92 18.18 10.05
CA LEU A 516 -16.04 17.44 9.48
C LEU A 516 -17.01 17.01 10.57
N VAL A 517 -18.30 17.16 10.29
CA VAL A 517 -19.38 16.49 10.99
C VAL A 517 -20.19 15.70 9.97
N VAL A 518 -20.47 14.42 10.25
CA VAL A 518 -21.37 13.61 9.41
C VAL A 518 -22.70 13.44 10.12
N VAL A 519 -23.77 13.72 9.38
CA VAL A 519 -25.15 13.67 9.86
C VAL A 519 -25.89 12.57 9.13
N SER A 520 -26.73 11.85 9.87
CA SER A 520 -27.70 10.89 9.33
C SER A 520 -29.12 11.37 9.68
N PRO A 521 -30.18 10.78 9.10
CA PRO A 521 -31.55 11.07 9.51
C PRO A 521 -31.82 10.83 11.01
N ALA A 522 -31.00 9.99 11.67
CA ALA A 522 -31.08 9.75 13.11
C ALA A 522 -30.34 10.80 13.96
N GLY A 523 -29.65 11.76 13.34
CA GLY A 523 -28.85 12.80 13.99
C GLY A 523 -27.35 12.69 13.66
N PHE A 524 -26.54 13.41 14.43
CA PHE A 524 -25.09 13.44 14.30
C PHE A 524 -24.49 12.05 14.52
N LEU A 525 -23.73 11.55 13.54
CA LEU A 525 -23.03 10.29 13.68
C LEU A 525 -21.76 10.46 14.52
N ASP A 526 -20.89 11.36 14.08
CA ASP A 526 -19.63 11.71 14.74
C ASP A 526 -19.03 12.98 14.07
N ARG A 527 -17.87 13.40 14.55
CA ARG A 527 -17.06 14.54 14.10
C ARG A 527 -15.59 14.14 14.05
N ASN A 528 -14.81 14.75 13.15
CA ASN A 528 -13.37 14.54 13.07
C ASN A 528 -12.65 15.76 12.49
N ILE A 529 -11.32 15.80 12.63
CA ILE A 529 -10.42 16.86 12.16
C ILE A 529 -9.37 16.29 11.22
N GLY A 530 -9.20 16.93 10.06
CA GLY A 530 -8.09 16.73 9.15
C GLY A 530 -6.98 17.75 9.44
N ILE A 531 -5.76 17.27 9.60
CA ILE A 531 -4.55 18.09 9.77
C ILE A 531 -3.66 17.86 8.55
N ILE A 532 -3.42 18.89 7.74
CA ILE A 532 -2.70 18.80 6.47
C ILE A 532 -1.60 19.85 6.43
N ASP A 533 -0.40 19.51 5.99
CA ASP A 533 0.73 20.45 5.97
C ASP A 533 1.06 20.92 4.55
N ILE A 534 1.08 22.24 4.36
CA ILE A 534 1.43 22.89 3.10
C ILE A 534 2.80 23.55 3.21
N ARG A 535 3.70 23.26 2.27
CA ARG A 535 5.10 23.70 2.26
C ARG A 535 5.46 24.60 1.08
#